data_AF-A0A6L8G118-F1
#
_entry.id   AF-A0A6L8G118-F1
#
_cell.length_a   1.000
_cell.length_b   1.000
_cell.length_c   1.000
_cell.angle_alpha   90.00
_cell.angle_beta   90.00
_cell.angle_gamma   90.00
#
_symmetry.space_group_name_H-M   'P 1'
#
loop_
_entity.id
_entity.type
_entity.pdbx_description
1 polymer ?
#
loop_
_entity_poly.entity_id
_entity_poly.type
_entity_poly.pdbx_seq_one_letter_code
_entity_poly.pdbx_strand_id
1 'polypeptide(L)'
;MYADGNNLRRLPNRDAGDGSPSWSPDGTLIAFQSNQHIYVTYANGRNARWHTNSGGSPSWSPDGTQIAFQSNRDGNWEIYVLDLQWE
;
A
#
# COMPACT_ATOMS: atom_id res chain seq x y z
N MET A 1 2.28 18.44 4.19
CA MET A 1 1.22 17.64 4.85
C MET A 1 0.22 18.59 5.50
N TYR A 2 -1.05 18.56 5.10
CA TYR A 2 -2.15 19.19 5.84
C TYR A 2 -2.82 18.07 6.65
N ALA A 3 -2.42 17.91 7.91
CA ALA A 3 -2.87 16.85 8.81
C ALA A 3 -4.05 17.29 9.70
N ASP A 4 -4.94 18.11 9.16
CA ASP A 4 -6.04 18.72 9.93
C ASP A 4 -7.31 17.85 9.98
N GLY A 5 -7.34 16.75 9.22
CA GLY A 5 -8.44 15.79 9.23
C GLY A 5 -9.76 16.31 8.65
N ASN A 6 -9.78 17.50 8.02
CA ASN A 6 -11.02 18.16 7.61
C ASN A 6 -11.53 17.76 6.21
N ASN A 7 -10.75 17.00 5.45
CA ASN A 7 -11.09 16.56 4.08
C ASN A 7 -11.00 15.03 3.93
N LEU A 8 -11.68 14.30 4.83
CA LEU A 8 -11.74 12.85 4.77
C LEU A 8 -12.45 12.41 3.48
N ARG A 9 -11.71 11.73 2.61
CA ARG A 9 -12.26 11.11 1.40
C ARG A 9 -12.15 9.61 1.50
N ARG A 10 -13.29 8.92 1.39
CA ARG A 10 -13.35 7.47 1.35
C ARG A 10 -12.77 6.97 0.02
N LEU A 11 -11.73 6.14 0.09
CA LEU A 11 -11.25 5.37 -1.06
C LEU A 11 -12.30 4.29 -1.42
N PRO A 12 -12.44 3.88 -2.69
CA PRO A 12 -13.42 2.87 -3.10
C PRO A 12 -13.33 1.63 -2.22
N ASN A 13 -14.46 1.23 -1.65
CA ASN A 13 -14.56 0.09 -0.73
C ASN A 13 -14.34 -1.21 -1.50
N ARG A 14 -13.10 -1.69 -1.52
CA ARG A 14 -12.78 -3.07 -1.81
C ARG A 14 -12.58 -3.69 -0.45
N ASP A 15 -13.50 -4.57 -0.03
CA ASP A 15 -13.57 -5.23 1.27
C ASP A 15 -12.21 -5.23 1.99
N ALA A 16 -12.00 -4.17 2.78
CA ALA A 16 -10.70 -3.78 3.27
C ALA A 16 -10.42 -4.57 4.55
N GLY A 17 -10.23 -5.87 4.38
CA GLY A 17 -9.61 -6.71 5.38
C GLY A 17 -8.19 -6.21 5.65
N ASP A 18 -8.00 -5.74 6.87
CA ASP A 18 -6.73 -5.46 7.56
C ASP A 18 -5.99 -4.15 7.19
N GLY A 19 -6.55 -3.03 7.63
CA GLY A 19 -5.98 -2.20 8.71
C GLY A 19 -4.61 -1.49 8.57
N SER A 20 -3.82 -1.72 7.53
CA SER A 20 -2.43 -1.23 7.46
C SER A 20 -2.15 -0.33 6.26
N PRO A 21 -2.79 0.86 6.15
CA PRO A 21 -2.43 1.81 5.11
C PRO A 21 -1.07 2.47 5.42
N SER A 22 -0.23 2.59 4.40
CA SER A 22 1.01 3.38 4.44
C SER A 22 1.01 4.40 3.31
N TRP A 23 1.28 5.65 3.65
CA TRP A 23 1.44 6.74 2.68
C TRP A 23 2.81 6.69 2.02
N SER A 24 2.87 7.05 0.73
CA SER A 24 4.14 7.36 0.08
C SER A 24 4.76 8.63 0.68
N PRO A 25 6.09 8.80 0.61
CA PRO A 25 6.77 9.96 1.19
C PRO A 25 6.31 11.31 0.62
N ASP A 26 5.93 11.34 -0.66
CA ASP A 26 5.38 12.52 -1.35
C ASP A 26 3.88 12.76 -1.06
N GLY A 27 3.22 11.84 -0.36
CA GLY A 27 1.80 11.88 -0.03
C GLY A 27 0.85 11.66 -1.21
N THR A 28 1.35 11.24 -2.38
CA THR A 28 0.52 11.08 -3.59
C THR A 28 -0.12 9.70 -3.69
N LEU A 29 0.44 8.69 -3.03
CA LEU A 29 0.02 7.30 -3.07
C LEU A 29 -0.25 6.74 -1.67
N ILE A 30 -1.09 5.70 -1.63
CA ILE A 30 -1.40 4.92 -0.45
C ILE A 30 -1.21 3.44 -0.82
N ALA A 31 -0.35 2.76 -0.07
CA ALA A 31 -0.24 1.30 -0.07
C ALA A 31 -1.13 0.73 1.03
N PHE A 32 -1.88 -0.33 0.75
CA PHE A 32 -2.74 -0.97 1.75
C PHE A 32 -2.90 -2.46 1.46
N GLN A 33 -3.20 -3.23 2.51
CA GLN A 33 -3.53 -4.63 2.41
C GLN A 33 -5.04 -4.80 2.14
N SER A 34 -5.39 -5.75 1.26
CA SER A 34 -6.76 -6.27 1.13
C SER A 34 -6.69 -7.71 0.61
N ASN A 35 -7.46 -8.63 1.20
CA ASN A 35 -7.47 -10.05 0.83
C ASN A 35 -6.08 -10.69 0.71
N GLN A 36 -5.15 -10.36 1.62
CA GLN A 36 -3.74 -10.80 1.58
C GLN A 36 -2.94 -10.30 0.36
N HIS A 37 -3.40 -9.26 -0.32
CA HIS A 37 -2.66 -8.61 -1.41
C HIS A 37 -2.28 -7.18 -0.99
N ILE A 38 -1.11 -6.71 -1.43
CA ILE A 38 -0.74 -5.31 -1.36
C ILE A 38 -1.26 -4.58 -2.61
N TYR A 39 -2.03 -3.53 -2.35
CA TYR A 39 -2.53 -2.60 -3.33
C TYR A 39 -1.84 -1.26 -3.19
N VAL A 40 -1.65 -0.57 -4.32
CA VAL A 40 -1.20 0.82 -4.34
C VAL A 40 -2.20 1.64 -5.15
N THR A 41 -2.65 2.76 -4.58
CA THR A 41 -3.58 3.68 -5.25
C THR A 41 -3.18 5.12 -5.02
N TYR A 42 -3.61 6.02 -5.89
CA TYR A 42 -3.48 7.44 -5.64
C TYR A 42 -4.32 7.86 -4.45
N ALA A 43 -3.82 8.79 -3.65
CA ALA A 43 -4.54 9.39 -2.52
C ALA A 43 -5.87 10.05 -2.96
N ASN A 44 -5.98 10.43 -4.23
CA ASN A 44 -7.21 10.92 -4.85
C ASN A 44 -8.22 9.81 -5.24
N GLY A 45 -7.94 8.55 -4.91
CA GLY A 45 -8.78 7.38 -5.17
C GLY A 45 -8.83 6.90 -6.62
N ARG A 46 -7.99 7.43 -7.52
CA ARG A 46 -7.89 6.97 -8.91
C ARG A 46 -6.87 5.85 -9.06
N ASN A 47 -7.02 5.05 -10.12
CA ASN A 47 -6.01 4.11 -10.64
C ASN A 47 -5.33 3.21 -9.59
N ALA A 48 -6.10 2.48 -8.80
CA ALA A 48 -5.55 1.43 -7.94
C ALA A 48 -4.95 0.30 -8.80
N ARG A 49 -3.67 -0.01 -8.58
CA ARG A 49 -2.97 -1.16 -9.17
C ARG A 49 -2.68 -2.20 -8.09
N TRP A 50 -2.68 -3.46 -8.51
CA TRP A 50 -2.43 -4.65 -7.70
C TRP A 50 -1.01 -5.10 -7.98
N HIS A 51 -0.24 -5.40 -6.93
CA HIS A 51 1.20 -5.66 -7.12
C HIS A 51 1.71 -6.97 -6.51
N THR A 52 0.93 -7.70 -5.70
CA THR A 52 1.42 -8.93 -5.04
C THR A 52 0.33 -9.98 -4.84
N ASN A 53 0.64 -11.28 -4.96
CA ASN A 53 -0.30 -12.40 -4.70
C ASN A 53 -0.37 -12.86 -3.23
N SER A 54 0.54 -12.39 -2.36
CA SER A 54 0.50 -12.65 -0.91
C SER A 54 1.36 -11.62 -0.15
N GLY A 55 0.75 -10.79 0.69
CA GLY A 55 1.46 -9.74 1.42
C GLY A 55 0.60 -8.95 2.39
N GLY A 56 1.23 -8.45 3.45
CA GLY A 56 0.60 -7.58 4.45
C GLY A 56 1.58 -6.60 5.10
N SER A 57 1.05 -5.65 5.88
CA SER A 57 1.81 -4.60 6.57
C SER A 57 2.80 -3.84 5.67
N PRO A 58 2.33 -3.17 4.59
CA PRO A 58 3.22 -2.47 3.67
C PRO A 58 3.87 -1.24 4.31
N SER A 59 5.14 -0.98 3.96
CA SER A 59 5.87 0.23 4.33
C SER A 59 6.63 0.78 3.13
N TRP A 60 6.49 2.07 2.86
CA TRP A 60 7.23 2.74 1.78
C TRP A 60 8.69 2.97 2.15
N SER A 61 9.55 2.83 1.16
CA SER A 61 10.92 3.37 1.19
C SER A 61 10.91 4.91 1.24
N PRO A 62 11.92 5.55 1.85
CA PRO A 62 11.99 7.01 1.93
C PRO A 62 12.07 7.73 0.58
N ASP A 63 12.59 7.07 -0.45
CA ASP A 63 12.67 7.60 -1.82
C ASP A 63 11.40 7.34 -2.66
N GLY A 64 10.44 6.58 -2.14
CA GLY A 64 9.19 6.27 -2.80
C GLY A 64 9.29 5.24 -3.92
N THR A 65 10.43 4.56 -4.09
CA THR A 65 10.67 3.63 -5.20
C THR A 65 10.36 2.17 -4.86
N GLN A 66 10.25 1.84 -3.57
CA GLN A 66 10.05 0.49 -3.07
C GLN A 66 9.01 0.42 -1.95
N ILE A 67 8.41 -0.77 -1.78
CA ILE A 67 7.57 -1.13 -0.63
C ILE A 67 8.11 -2.40 0.02
N ALA A 68 8.36 -2.35 1.33
CA ALA A 68 8.62 -3.54 2.15
C ALA A 68 7.30 -4.10 2.70
N PHE A 69 7.17 -5.42 2.81
CA PHE A 69 5.95 -6.07 3.32
C PHE A 69 6.23 -7.48 3.86
N GLN A 70 5.38 -7.96 4.76
CA GLN A 70 5.44 -9.33 5.29
C GLN A 70 4.74 -10.30 4.35
N SER A 71 5.31 -11.48 4.14
CA SER A 71 4.69 -12.55 3.34
C SER A 71 5.16 -13.91 3.83
N ASN A 72 4.33 -14.93 3.64
CA ASN A 72 4.65 -16.34 3.94
C ASN A 72 4.68 -17.22 2.68
N ARG A 73 4.97 -16.61 1.52
CA ARG A 73 4.75 -17.21 0.19
C ARG A 73 5.60 -18.44 -0.09
N ASP A 74 6.69 -18.63 0.62
CA ASP A 74 7.67 -19.71 0.47
C ASP A 74 7.69 -20.67 1.68
N GLY A 75 6.74 -20.53 2.60
CA GLY A 75 6.48 -21.51 3.67
C GLY A 75 6.82 -21.04 5.08
N ASN A 76 7.39 -19.85 5.25
CA ASN A 76 7.63 -19.20 6.54
C ASN A 76 7.53 -17.68 6.39
N TRP A 77 7.36 -16.94 7.49
CA TRP A 77 7.16 -15.49 7.42
C TRP A 77 8.49 -14.74 7.25
N GLU A 78 8.64 -13.98 6.16
CA GLU A 78 9.74 -13.02 5.97
C GLU A 78 9.28 -11.64 5.48
N ILE A 79 10.26 -10.74 5.36
CA ILE A 79 10.12 -9.42 4.75
C ILE A 79 10.56 -9.48 3.29
N TYR A 80 9.67 -9.04 2.41
CA TYR A 80 9.90 -8.91 0.98
C TYR A 80 9.91 -7.44 0.58
N VAL A 81 10.58 -7.14 -0.53
CA VAL A 81 10.59 -5.81 -1.15
C VAL A 81 9.98 -5.90 -2.54
N LEU A 82 9.12 -4.93 -2.86
CA LEU A 82 8.53 -4.70 -4.17
C LEU A 82 9.12 -3.41 -4.74
N ASP A 83 9.77 -3.50 -5.89
CA ASP A 83 10.16 -2.33 -6.68
C ASP A 83 8.96 -1.77 -7.44
N LEU A 84 8.73 -0.47 -7.32
CA LEU A 84 7.67 0.24 -8.02
C LEU A 84 8.26 0.90 -9.26
N GLN A 85 8.00 0.29 -10.42
CA GLN A 85 8.24 0.94 -11.70
C GLN A 85 6.92 1.54 -12.19
N TRP A 86 6.86 2.87 -12.23
CA TRP A 86 5.77 3.60 -12.87
C TRP A 86 6.24 3.99 -14.27
N GLU A 87 5.65 3.37 -15.29
CA GLU A 87 5.72 3.85 -16.68
C GLU A 87 4.88 5.12 -16.89
#